data_AF-A0A3B6EUT8-F1
#
_entry.id   AF-A0A3B6EUT8-F1
#
_cell.length_a   1.000
_cell.length_b   1.000
_cell.length_c   1.000
_cell.angle_alpha   90.00
_cell.angle_beta   90.00
_cell.angle_gamma   90.00
#
_symmetry.space_group_name_H-M   'P 1'
#
loop_
_entity.id
_entity.type
_entity.pdbx_description
1 polymer ?
#
loop_
_entity_poly.entity_id
_entity_poly.type
_entity_poly.pdbx_seq_one_letter_code
_entity_poly.pdbx_strand_id
1 'polypeptide(L)'
;MDGEWWRKKWVAWAAAAAIFVVLMLVTPAIPQDEDYHDFADQRDLFLGIPNTLNVLSNIPFLFVGLAGLILCHYKNYFRLCSQGELWSWTLFYAGVTTVGVGSSYYHLYPNDATLVWDRLPMTIAFTSIVAIFIIERVDDRAGTKSLAPLVIAGALSILYWSFFDDLRPYAIIQFVPCIVIPVMAIVIPPMYTHSSYWLWAAGFYLLAKVEEAADKPIYRWTHDIVSGHTLKHLCAAMVPVFLTLMLAKRTIEPDRVSLLQMWKISWRERGSQDSNTVDVKYDYAAVSTTSEQQ
;
A
#
# COMPACT_ATOMS: atom_id res chain seq x y z
N MET A 1 27.63 -24.92 -2.11
CA MET A 1 27.20 -23.65 -2.76
C MET A 1 26.46 -22.71 -1.80
N ASP A 2 26.12 -23.13 -0.57
CA ASP A 2 25.30 -22.34 0.35
C ASP A 2 26.04 -21.19 1.07
N GLY A 3 27.34 -21.33 1.32
CA GLY A 3 28.11 -20.34 2.09
C GLY A 3 28.25 -18.97 1.40
N GLU A 4 28.31 -18.94 0.07
CA GLU A 4 28.49 -17.69 -0.68
C GLU A 4 27.20 -16.86 -0.72
N TRP A 5 26.05 -17.52 -0.77
CA TRP A 5 24.74 -16.88 -0.77
C TRP A 5 24.37 -16.29 0.60
N TRP A 6 24.65 -17.02 1.69
CA TRP A 6 24.50 -16.50 3.04
C TRP A 6 25.41 -15.30 3.29
N ARG A 7 26.67 -15.35 2.83
CA ARG A 7 27.62 -14.24 2.95
C ARG A 7 27.12 -12.99 2.20
N LYS A 8 26.54 -13.14 1.00
CA LYS A 8 25.94 -12.04 0.23
C LYS A 8 24.77 -11.38 0.96
N LYS A 9 23.90 -12.16 1.61
CA LYS A 9 22.78 -11.62 2.42
C LYS A 9 23.27 -10.83 3.62
N TRP A 10 24.23 -11.37 4.37
CA TRP A 10 24.80 -10.68 5.54
C TRP A 10 25.50 -9.38 5.16
N VAL A 11 26.23 -9.36 4.04
CA VAL A 11 26.85 -8.14 3.52
C VAL A 11 25.80 -7.10 3.14
N ALA A 12 24.69 -7.50 2.51
CA ALA A 12 23.60 -6.57 2.18
C ALA A 12 22.96 -5.95 3.43
N TRP A 13 22.69 -6.76 4.47
CA TRP A 13 22.15 -6.27 5.74
C TRP A 13 23.14 -5.37 6.48
N ALA A 14 24.42 -5.74 6.52
CA ALA A 14 25.47 -4.91 7.12
C ALA A 14 25.65 -3.58 6.38
N ALA A 15 25.60 -3.60 5.05
CA ALA A 15 25.65 -2.39 4.24
C ALA A 15 24.42 -1.50 4.47
N ALA A 16 23.21 -2.07 4.51
CA ALA A 16 21.99 -1.31 4.80
C ALA A 16 22.04 -0.68 6.20
N ALA A 17 22.49 -1.42 7.21
CA ALA A 17 22.68 -0.89 8.56
C ALA A 17 23.75 0.22 8.60
N ALA A 18 24.89 0.03 7.92
CA ALA A 18 25.92 1.05 7.83
C ALA A 18 25.42 2.33 7.14
N ILE A 19 24.69 2.19 6.02
CA ILE A 19 24.06 3.32 5.32
C ILE A 19 23.08 4.04 6.26
N PHE A 20 22.23 3.30 6.99
CA PHE A 20 21.30 3.89 7.96
C PHE A 20 22.04 4.66 9.05
N VAL A 21 23.10 4.10 9.62
CA VAL A 21 23.92 4.79 10.64
C VAL A 21 24.58 6.04 10.06
N VAL A 22 25.16 5.96 8.86
CA VAL A 22 25.76 7.13 8.19
C VAL A 22 24.71 8.20 7.93
N LEU A 23 23.51 7.83 7.48
CA LEU A 23 22.40 8.77 7.29
C LEU A 23 22.04 9.46 8.61
N MET A 24 21.93 8.71 9.70
CA MET A 24 21.63 9.27 11.03
C MET A 24 22.72 10.23 11.55
N LEU A 25 23.99 9.98 11.20
CA LEU A 25 25.12 10.83 11.61
C LEU A 25 25.32 12.07 10.74
N VAL A 26 25.05 11.98 9.44
CA VAL A 26 25.38 13.03 8.46
C VAL A 26 24.20 13.97 8.20
N THR A 27 22.96 13.49 8.35
CA THR A 27 21.77 14.35 8.23
C THR A 27 21.39 14.94 9.58
N PRO A 28 20.87 16.17 9.64
CA PRO A 28 20.28 16.69 10.88
C PRO A 28 19.04 15.87 11.28
N ALA A 29 18.74 15.84 12.58
CA ALA A 29 17.48 15.31 13.07
C ALA A 29 16.31 16.07 12.42
N ILE A 30 15.23 15.35 12.13
CA ILE A 30 14.01 15.95 11.59
C ILE A 30 13.01 16.04 12.75
N PRO A 31 12.87 17.20 13.42
CA PRO A 31 11.93 17.36 14.51
C PRO A 31 10.50 17.27 14.00
N GLN A 32 9.58 17.00 14.92
CA GLN A 32 8.16 17.14 14.65
C GLN A 32 7.82 18.61 14.50
N ASP A 33 7.23 18.95 13.34
CA ASP A 33 6.69 20.28 13.13
C ASP A 33 5.38 20.41 13.90
N GLU A 34 5.26 21.43 14.75
CA GLU A 34 4.04 21.71 15.52
C GLU A 34 2.88 22.14 14.61
N ASP A 35 3.19 22.76 13.45
CA ASP A 35 2.18 23.12 12.44
C ASP A 35 1.52 21.87 11.83
N TYR A 36 2.09 20.67 12.04
CA TYR A 36 1.47 19.39 11.64
C TYR A 36 0.13 19.14 12.35
N HIS A 37 -0.11 19.76 13.51
CA HIS A 37 -1.36 19.67 14.24
C HIS A 37 -2.42 20.69 13.76
N ASP A 38 -2.02 21.71 13.00
CA ASP A 38 -2.88 22.80 12.53
C ASP A 38 -3.62 22.44 11.23
N PHE A 39 -4.67 21.62 11.38
CA PHE A 39 -5.52 21.21 10.26
C PHE A 39 -6.31 22.37 9.65
N ALA A 40 -6.59 22.28 8.36
CA ALA A 40 -7.40 23.27 7.66
C ALA A 40 -8.87 23.29 8.14
N ASP A 41 -9.47 22.11 8.35
CA ASP A 41 -10.83 21.97 8.86
C ASP A 41 -10.83 21.65 10.35
N GLN A 42 -11.19 22.66 11.16
CA GLN A 42 -11.29 22.56 12.61
C GLN A 42 -12.73 22.69 13.11
N ARG A 43 -13.72 22.49 12.23
CA ARG A 43 -15.13 22.76 12.55
C ARG A 43 -15.76 21.66 13.42
N ASP A 44 -16.72 22.11 14.23
CA ASP A 44 -17.58 21.28 15.08
C ASP A 44 -18.94 21.08 14.38
N LEU A 45 -19.01 20.13 13.44
CA LEU A 45 -20.19 19.94 12.57
C LEU A 45 -21.21 18.97 13.17
N PHE A 46 -20.78 17.96 13.92
CA PHE A 46 -21.66 16.89 14.41
C PHE A 46 -21.51 16.69 15.91
N LEU A 47 -22.60 16.87 16.66
CA LEU A 47 -22.69 16.60 18.12
C LEU A 47 -21.57 17.23 18.96
N GLY A 48 -20.95 18.33 18.51
CA GLY A 48 -19.84 19.00 19.20
C GLY A 48 -18.51 18.25 19.11
N ILE A 49 -18.32 17.37 18.13
CA ILE A 49 -17.04 16.68 17.89
C ILE A 49 -16.03 17.68 17.26
N PRO A 50 -14.90 17.98 17.91
CA PRO A 50 -13.88 18.84 17.31
C PRO A 50 -13.26 18.20 16.07
N ASN A 51 -12.85 19.01 15.10
CA ASN A 51 -12.27 18.55 13.84
C ASN A 51 -13.14 17.46 13.17
N THR A 52 -14.47 17.65 13.16
CA THR A 52 -15.45 16.57 12.93
C THR A 52 -15.11 15.70 11.72
N LEU A 53 -14.81 16.30 10.56
CA LEU A 53 -14.55 15.52 9.34
C LEU A 53 -13.23 14.75 9.40
N ASN A 54 -12.20 15.26 10.07
CA ASN A 54 -10.94 14.55 10.28
C ASN A 54 -11.15 13.34 11.20
N VAL A 55 -12.02 13.44 12.21
CA VAL A 55 -12.38 12.31 13.08
C VAL A 55 -13.21 11.27 12.31
N LEU A 56 -14.32 11.68 11.69
CA LEU A 56 -15.25 10.75 11.05
C LEU A 56 -14.67 10.07 9.81
N SER A 57 -13.76 10.71 9.08
CA SER A 57 -13.10 10.12 7.91
C SER A 57 -12.18 8.94 8.25
N ASN A 58 -11.93 8.64 9.53
CA ASN A 58 -11.23 7.44 9.97
C ASN A 58 -12.13 6.19 10.13
N ILE A 59 -13.45 6.37 10.14
CA ILE A 59 -14.42 5.26 10.26
C ILE A 59 -14.22 4.16 9.20
N PRO A 60 -13.93 4.48 7.92
CA PRO A 60 -13.64 3.45 6.91
C PRO A 60 -12.51 2.50 7.28
N PHE A 61 -11.43 2.98 7.93
CA PHE A 61 -10.35 2.11 8.40
C PHE A 61 -10.85 1.07 9.41
N LEU A 62 -11.70 1.49 10.35
CA LEU A 62 -12.27 0.60 11.36
C LEU A 62 -13.07 -0.54 10.71
N PHE A 63 -13.97 -0.21 9.78
CA PHE A 63 -14.80 -1.20 9.11
C PHE A 63 -13.99 -2.16 8.23
N VAL A 64 -13.10 -1.63 7.39
CA VAL A 64 -12.31 -2.46 6.48
C VAL A 64 -11.30 -3.31 7.25
N GLY A 65 -10.68 -2.74 8.29
CA GLY A 65 -9.79 -3.47 9.19
C GLY A 65 -10.50 -4.63 9.89
N LEU A 66 -11.68 -4.39 10.48
CA LEU A 66 -12.42 -5.42 11.19
C LEU A 66 -12.95 -6.50 10.24
N ALA A 67 -13.47 -6.10 9.07
CA ALA A 67 -13.89 -7.05 8.04
C ALA A 67 -12.72 -7.93 7.59
N GLY A 68 -11.56 -7.33 7.32
CA GLY A 68 -10.34 -8.05 6.95
C GLY A 68 -9.87 -9.03 8.03
N LEU A 69 -9.88 -8.62 9.31
CA LEU A 69 -9.58 -9.51 10.43
C LEU A 69 -10.50 -10.73 10.47
N ILE A 70 -11.82 -10.50 10.39
CA ILE A 70 -12.81 -11.59 10.41
C ILE A 70 -12.57 -12.53 9.22
N LEU A 71 -12.37 -11.99 8.02
CA LEU A 71 -12.19 -12.78 6.80
C LEU A 71 -10.86 -13.55 6.76
N CYS A 72 -9.80 -13.04 7.40
CA CYS A 72 -8.54 -13.79 7.56
C CYS A 72 -8.75 -15.11 8.32
N HIS A 73 -9.64 -15.12 9.31
CA HIS A 73 -9.88 -16.28 10.17
C HIS A 73 -11.14 -17.08 9.77
N TYR A 74 -11.98 -16.56 8.88
CA TYR A 74 -13.21 -17.23 8.46
C TYR A 74 -12.95 -18.24 7.32
N LYS A 75 -13.00 -19.54 7.63
CA LYS A 75 -13.01 -20.66 6.65
C LYS A 75 -11.96 -20.56 5.54
N ASN A 76 -10.79 -19.96 5.83
CA ASN A 76 -9.74 -19.64 4.86
C ASN A 76 -10.24 -18.87 3.62
N TYR A 77 -11.13 -17.89 3.82
CA TYR A 77 -11.76 -17.13 2.73
C TYR A 77 -10.73 -16.48 1.79
N PHE A 78 -9.66 -15.91 2.35
CA PHE A 78 -8.56 -15.28 1.59
C PHE A 78 -7.54 -16.26 0.99
N ARG A 79 -7.78 -17.58 1.12
CA ARG A 79 -6.95 -18.65 0.55
C ARG A 79 -5.47 -18.48 0.93
N LEU A 80 -5.23 -18.18 2.20
CA LEU A 80 -3.89 -18.06 2.75
C LEU A 80 -3.24 -19.46 2.74
N CYS A 81 -2.02 -19.54 2.23
CA CYS A 81 -1.27 -20.77 2.01
C CYS A 81 -0.28 -21.07 3.15
N SER A 82 0.05 -20.09 3.99
CA SER A 82 0.99 -20.26 5.10
C SER A 82 0.57 -19.56 6.39
N GLN A 83 1.18 -19.98 7.51
CA GLN A 83 1.02 -19.29 8.80
C GLN A 83 1.63 -17.88 8.77
N GLY A 84 2.69 -17.69 7.99
CA GLY A 84 3.30 -16.38 7.78
C GLY A 84 2.33 -15.39 7.15
N GLU A 85 1.63 -15.81 6.10
CA GLU A 85 0.58 -14.98 5.51
C GLU A 85 -0.52 -14.67 6.50
N LEU A 86 -1.01 -15.68 7.24
CA LEU A 86 -2.06 -15.47 8.25
C LEU A 86 -1.63 -14.44 9.29
N TRP A 87 -0.47 -14.61 9.93
CA TRP A 87 -0.01 -13.68 10.96
C TRP A 87 0.23 -12.27 10.40
N SER A 88 0.81 -12.18 9.20
CA SER A 88 1.11 -10.87 8.61
C SER A 88 -0.16 -10.13 8.18
N TRP A 89 -1.14 -10.82 7.57
CA TRP A 89 -2.43 -10.22 7.24
C TRP A 89 -3.25 -9.89 8.49
N THR A 90 -3.25 -10.75 9.51
CA THR A 90 -3.90 -10.45 10.80
C THR A 90 -3.31 -9.20 11.43
N LEU A 91 -1.97 -9.06 11.50
CA LEU A 91 -1.33 -7.86 12.04
C LEU A 91 -1.57 -6.62 11.19
N PHE A 92 -1.59 -6.76 9.85
CA PHE A 92 -1.95 -5.67 8.96
C PHE A 92 -3.36 -5.14 9.26
N TYR A 93 -4.37 -6.02 9.28
CA TYR A 93 -5.75 -5.61 9.53
C TYR A 93 -5.99 -5.16 10.97
N ALA A 94 -5.31 -5.75 11.96
CA ALA A 94 -5.30 -5.24 13.33
C ALA A 94 -4.71 -3.82 13.41
N GLY A 95 -3.59 -3.58 12.70
CA GLY A 95 -3.00 -2.26 12.54
C GLY A 95 -3.99 -1.28 11.91
N VAL A 96 -4.64 -1.64 10.81
CA VAL A 96 -5.64 -0.79 10.13
C VAL A 96 -6.84 -0.47 11.05
N THR A 97 -7.38 -1.46 11.76
CA THR A 97 -8.44 -1.25 12.75
C THR A 97 -8.01 -0.28 13.85
N THR A 98 -6.78 -0.45 14.36
CA THR A 98 -6.26 0.41 15.43
C THR A 98 -5.83 1.78 14.92
N VAL A 99 -5.46 1.95 13.64
CA VAL A 99 -5.31 3.27 12.99
C VAL A 99 -6.63 4.02 13.03
N GLY A 100 -7.76 3.36 12.69
CA GLY A 100 -9.08 4.00 12.74
C GLY A 100 -9.38 4.61 14.11
N VAL A 101 -9.06 3.89 15.19
CA VAL A 101 -9.26 4.37 16.58
C VAL A 101 -8.21 5.41 16.98
N GLY A 102 -6.94 5.13 16.75
CA GLY A 102 -5.82 5.98 17.16
C GLY A 102 -5.78 7.31 16.43
N SER A 103 -6.02 7.31 15.12
CA SER A 103 -6.17 8.51 14.30
C SER A 103 -7.38 9.34 14.74
N SER A 104 -8.52 8.70 15.02
CA SER A 104 -9.69 9.41 15.58
C SER A 104 -9.35 10.08 16.91
N TYR A 105 -8.63 9.40 17.80
CA TYR A 105 -8.20 9.97 19.09
C TYR A 105 -7.24 11.15 18.91
N TYR A 106 -6.27 11.02 18.00
CA TYR A 106 -5.37 12.12 17.63
C TYR A 106 -6.16 13.34 17.12
N HIS A 107 -7.11 13.15 16.21
CA HIS A 107 -7.89 14.26 15.65
C HIS A 107 -8.88 14.90 16.63
N LEU A 108 -9.31 14.17 17.66
CA LEU A 108 -10.09 14.76 18.75
C LEU A 108 -9.25 15.72 19.60
N TYR A 109 -7.97 15.40 19.83
CA TYR A 109 -7.06 16.20 20.66
C TYR A 109 -5.67 16.26 20.02
N PRO A 110 -5.46 17.06 18.96
CA PRO A 110 -4.20 17.06 18.21
C PRO A 110 -3.03 17.52 19.07
N ASN A 111 -2.03 16.64 19.24
CA ASN A 111 -0.70 16.92 19.80
C ASN A 111 0.20 15.69 19.60
N ASP A 112 1.48 15.81 19.91
CA ASP A 112 2.44 14.72 19.77
C ASP A 112 2.12 13.46 20.58
N ALA A 113 1.63 13.62 21.81
CA ALA A 113 1.31 12.48 22.67
C ALA A 113 0.13 11.67 22.11
N THR A 114 -0.85 12.32 21.50
CA THR A 114 -1.97 11.63 20.84
C THR A 114 -1.57 11.11 19.45
N LEU A 115 -0.66 11.79 18.74
CA LEU A 115 -0.12 11.38 17.44
C LEU A 115 0.64 10.05 17.48
N VAL A 116 1.27 9.72 18.62
CA VAL A 116 1.84 8.38 18.85
C VAL A 116 0.82 7.28 18.58
N TRP A 117 -0.44 7.47 18.99
CA TRP A 117 -1.50 6.48 18.83
C TRP A 117 -2.03 6.36 17.40
N ASP A 118 -1.82 7.36 16.55
CA ASP A 118 -2.07 7.26 15.10
C ASP A 118 -0.90 6.53 14.41
N ARG A 119 0.32 6.99 14.65
CA ARG A 119 1.50 6.50 13.94
C ARG A 119 1.91 5.08 14.32
N LEU A 120 1.77 4.68 15.58
CA LEU A 120 2.18 3.35 16.03
C LEU A 120 1.40 2.24 15.29
N PRO A 121 0.04 2.20 15.31
CA PRO A 121 -0.75 1.31 14.47
C PRO A 121 -0.38 1.35 12.99
N MET A 122 -0.11 2.55 12.45
CA MET A 122 0.25 2.73 11.06
C MET A 122 1.57 2.04 10.71
N THR A 123 2.60 2.14 11.56
CA THR A 123 3.88 1.43 11.36
C THR A 123 3.72 -0.08 11.44
N ILE A 124 2.85 -0.60 12.33
CA ILE A 124 2.54 -2.03 12.41
C ILE A 124 1.91 -2.49 11.09
N ALA A 125 0.99 -1.72 10.52
CA ALA A 125 0.36 -2.04 9.24
C ALA A 125 1.38 -2.03 8.08
N PHE A 126 2.22 -0.99 7.97
CA PHE A 126 3.22 -0.92 6.90
C PHE A 126 4.25 -2.04 6.98
N THR A 127 4.79 -2.30 8.16
CA THR A 127 5.79 -3.34 8.37
C THR A 127 5.22 -4.74 8.11
N SER A 128 3.95 -4.96 8.45
CA SER A 128 3.22 -6.19 8.10
C SER A 128 3.03 -6.33 6.59
N ILE A 129 2.68 -5.25 5.87
CA ILE A 129 2.60 -5.24 4.39
C ILE A 129 3.96 -5.62 3.77
N VAL A 130 5.07 -5.09 4.29
CA VAL A 130 6.40 -5.44 3.78
C VAL A 130 6.69 -6.93 3.97
N ALA A 131 6.37 -7.48 5.15
CA ALA A 131 6.51 -8.91 5.41
C ALA A 131 5.65 -9.76 4.45
N ILE A 132 4.37 -9.39 4.25
CA ILE A 132 3.46 -10.01 3.27
C ILE A 132 4.10 -10.00 1.89
N PHE A 133 4.61 -8.84 1.45
CA PHE A 133 5.18 -8.69 0.13
C PHE A 133 6.41 -9.60 -0.06
N ILE A 134 7.25 -9.74 0.96
CA ILE A 134 8.40 -10.67 0.94
C ILE A 134 7.91 -12.12 0.83
N ILE A 135 6.86 -12.50 1.56
CA ILE A 135 6.25 -13.84 1.48
C ILE A 135 5.75 -14.13 0.06
N GLU A 136 5.01 -13.20 -0.53
CA GLU A 136 4.36 -13.39 -1.84
C GLU A 136 5.32 -13.32 -3.03
N ARG A 137 6.46 -12.62 -2.89
CA ARG A 137 7.37 -12.32 -4.01
C ARG A 137 8.73 -12.98 -3.92
N VAL A 138 9.21 -13.30 -2.72
CA VAL A 138 10.59 -13.74 -2.50
C VAL A 138 10.62 -15.15 -1.94
N ASP A 139 10.17 -15.32 -0.70
CA ASP A 139 10.20 -16.61 0.01
C ASP A 139 9.33 -16.54 1.26
N ASP A 140 8.48 -17.56 1.42
CA ASP A 140 7.54 -17.67 2.54
C ASP A 140 8.24 -17.68 3.91
N ARG A 141 9.32 -18.47 4.02
CA ARG A 141 10.03 -18.64 5.29
C ARG A 141 10.80 -17.39 5.68
N ALA A 142 11.47 -16.74 4.73
CA ALA A 142 12.18 -15.50 4.94
C ALA A 142 11.21 -14.38 5.32
N GLY A 143 10.09 -14.26 4.62
CA GLY A 143 9.06 -13.27 4.91
C GLY A 143 8.42 -13.47 6.28
N THR A 144 8.07 -14.71 6.64
CA THR A 144 7.56 -15.05 7.98
C THR A 144 8.55 -14.67 9.09
N LYS A 145 9.84 -14.99 8.91
CA LYS A 145 10.88 -14.63 9.88
C LYS A 145 11.14 -13.12 9.95
N SER A 146 10.84 -12.38 8.88
CA SER A 146 11.01 -10.92 8.84
C SER A 146 9.89 -10.17 9.57
N LEU A 147 8.73 -10.80 9.80
CA LEU A 147 7.57 -10.13 10.40
C LEU A 147 7.88 -9.51 11.76
N ALA A 148 8.37 -10.31 12.71
CA ALA A 148 8.69 -9.83 14.05
C ALA A 148 9.73 -8.69 14.06
N PRO A 149 10.92 -8.82 13.42
CA PRO A 149 11.89 -7.73 13.43
C PRO A 149 11.38 -6.47 12.71
N LEU A 150 10.60 -6.61 11.63
CA LEU A 150 10.00 -5.45 10.95
C LEU A 150 8.99 -4.72 11.86
N VAL A 151 8.09 -5.45 12.53
CA VAL A 151 7.10 -4.84 13.44
C VAL A 151 7.77 -4.20 14.64
N ILE A 152 8.80 -4.83 15.21
CA ILE A 152 9.59 -4.25 16.31
C ILE A 152 10.29 -2.98 15.84
N ALA A 153 10.91 -2.98 14.65
CA ALA A 153 11.50 -1.77 14.08
C ALA A 153 10.46 -0.67 13.86
N GLY A 154 9.25 -1.01 13.42
CA GLY A 154 8.08 -0.14 13.36
C GLY A 154 7.81 0.56 14.69
N ALA A 155 7.56 -0.23 15.73
CA ALA A 155 7.26 0.30 17.06
C ALA A 155 8.42 1.13 17.64
N LEU A 156 9.66 0.65 17.51
CA LEU A 156 10.85 1.37 17.97
C LEU A 156 11.05 2.69 17.24
N SER A 157 10.67 2.81 15.97
CA SER A 157 10.76 4.08 15.23
C SER A 157 9.87 5.16 15.84
N ILE A 158 8.68 4.79 16.33
CA ILE A 158 7.74 5.72 16.97
C ILE A 158 8.18 6.04 18.38
N LEU A 159 8.66 5.05 19.14
CA LEU A 159 9.23 5.28 20.46
C LEU A 159 10.44 6.22 20.36
N TYR A 160 11.33 5.97 19.41
CA TYR A 160 12.49 6.82 19.15
C TYR A 160 12.07 8.26 18.86
N TRP A 161 11.14 8.46 17.93
CA TRP A 161 10.59 9.78 17.65
C TRP A 161 10.00 10.43 18.92
N SER A 162 9.19 9.72 19.70
CA SER A 162 8.56 10.27 20.90
C SER A 162 9.53 10.69 22.02
N PHE A 163 10.74 10.12 22.07
CA PHE A 163 11.75 10.44 23.08
C PHE A 163 12.82 11.42 22.60
N PHE A 164 13.15 11.38 21.32
CA PHE A 164 14.29 12.12 20.75
C PHE A 164 13.88 13.21 19.76
N ASP A 165 12.58 13.34 19.48
CA ASP A 165 12.02 14.27 18.51
C ASP A 165 12.73 14.19 17.15
N ASP A 166 12.79 12.96 16.61
CA ASP A 166 13.45 12.70 15.33
C ASP A 166 12.67 11.68 14.49
N LEU A 167 12.10 12.18 13.39
CA LEU A 167 11.22 11.46 12.48
C LEU A 167 11.95 10.55 11.49
N ARG A 168 13.28 10.64 11.36
CA ARG A 168 14.02 9.93 10.30
C ARG A 168 13.76 8.41 10.28
N PRO A 169 13.81 7.67 11.42
CA PRO A 169 13.50 6.23 11.40
C PRO A 169 12.06 5.95 10.96
N TYR A 170 11.10 6.75 11.42
CA TYR A 170 9.69 6.62 11.02
C TYR A 170 9.50 6.92 9.52
N ALA A 171 10.14 7.96 9.00
CA ALA A 171 10.08 8.34 7.59
C ALA A 171 10.57 7.20 6.67
N ILE A 172 11.59 6.45 7.08
CA ILE A 172 12.06 5.27 6.33
C ILE A 172 10.96 4.21 6.27
N ILE A 173 10.34 3.89 7.41
CA ILE A 173 9.26 2.88 7.49
C ILE A 173 8.04 3.32 6.69
N GLN A 174 7.75 4.62 6.65
CA GLN A 174 6.62 5.16 5.93
C GLN A 174 6.87 5.21 4.42
N PHE A 175 7.99 5.76 3.95
CA PHE A 175 8.18 6.11 2.54
C PHE A 175 8.93 5.05 1.72
N VAL A 176 9.85 4.27 2.31
CA VAL A 176 10.59 3.25 1.55
C VAL A 176 9.65 2.18 0.95
N PRO A 177 8.67 1.64 1.69
CA PRO A 177 7.72 0.66 1.13
C PRO A 177 6.93 1.22 -0.06
N CYS A 178 6.60 2.52 -0.05
CA CYS A 178 5.83 3.18 -1.12
C CYS A 178 6.56 3.19 -2.47
N ILE A 179 7.88 3.06 -2.47
CA ILE A 179 8.70 2.98 -3.67
C ILE A 179 9.01 1.51 -3.98
N VAL A 180 9.49 0.78 -2.98
CA VAL A 180 10.00 -0.58 -3.16
C VAL A 180 8.88 -1.54 -3.59
N ILE A 181 7.70 -1.47 -2.97
CA ILE A 181 6.58 -2.37 -3.27
C ILE A 181 6.12 -2.22 -4.72
N PRO A 182 5.76 -1.03 -5.24
CA PRO A 182 5.32 -0.92 -6.63
C PRO A 182 6.42 -1.27 -7.64
N VAL A 183 7.67 -0.88 -7.40
CA VAL A 183 8.79 -1.26 -8.28
C VAL A 183 8.95 -2.78 -8.34
N MET A 184 9.00 -3.44 -7.18
CA MET A 184 9.11 -4.89 -7.13
C MET A 184 7.83 -5.58 -7.62
N ALA A 185 6.65 -4.97 -7.46
CA ALA A 185 5.39 -5.53 -7.93
C ALA A 185 5.36 -5.65 -9.46
N ILE A 186 6.01 -4.69 -10.13
CA ILE A 186 6.17 -4.66 -11.60
C ILE A 186 7.20 -5.68 -12.08
N VAL A 187 8.34 -5.77 -11.38
CA VAL A 187 9.52 -6.52 -11.84
C VAL A 187 9.51 -7.99 -11.40
N ILE A 188 9.06 -8.29 -10.18
CA ILE A 188 9.13 -9.63 -9.60
C ILE A 188 7.82 -10.37 -9.87
N PRO A 189 7.87 -11.58 -10.47
CA PRO A 189 6.68 -12.39 -10.66
C PRO A 189 5.91 -12.68 -9.36
N PRO A 190 4.58 -12.48 -9.35
CA PRO A 190 3.78 -12.70 -8.16
C PRO A 190 3.52 -14.18 -7.91
N MET A 191 3.24 -14.55 -6.65
CA MET A 191 2.67 -15.86 -6.31
C MET A 191 1.20 -15.99 -6.63
N TYR A 192 0.49 -14.88 -6.61
CA TYR A 192 -0.95 -14.83 -6.76
C TYR A 192 -1.36 -13.96 -7.94
N THR A 193 -2.52 -14.29 -8.51
CA THR A 193 -3.18 -13.45 -9.52
C THR A 193 -3.55 -12.08 -8.92
N HIS A 194 -3.97 -11.13 -9.77
CA HIS A 194 -4.40 -9.78 -9.35
C HIS A 194 -3.30 -8.92 -8.69
N SER A 195 -2.03 -9.19 -9.02
CA SER A 195 -0.86 -8.43 -8.58
C SER A 195 -0.94 -6.91 -8.84
N SER A 196 -1.73 -6.48 -9.83
CA SER A 196 -1.96 -5.05 -10.14
C SER A 196 -2.63 -4.28 -8.98
N TYR A 197 -3.32 -4.95 -8.05
CA TYR A 197 -3.91 -4.32 -6.88
C TYR A 197 -2.86 -3.72 -5.93
N TRP A 198 -1.63 -4.26 -5.91
CA TRP A 198 -0.51 -3.64 -5.21
C TRP A 198 -0.19 -2.23 -5.76
N LEU A 199 -0.35 -2.03 -7.07
CA LEU A 199 -0.15 -0.72 -7.71
C LEU A 199 -1.29 0.25 -7.41
N TRP A 200 -2.54 -0.22 -7.39
CA TRP A 200 -3.67 0.59 -6.96
C TRP A 200 -3.52 1.03 -5.49
N ALA A 201 -3.15 0.11 -4.61
CA ALA A 201 -2.87 0.43 -3.21
C ALA A 201 -1.75 1.48 -3.08
N ALA A 202 -0.63 1.32 -3.80
CA ALA A 202 0.44 2.31 -3.79
C ALA A 202 -0.02 3.68 -4.34
N GLY A 203 -0.81 3.69 -5.42
CA GLY A 203 -1.35 4.92 -6.02
C GLY A 203 -2.26 5.70 -5.08
N PHE A 204 -3.19 5.02 -4.39
CA PHE A 204 -4.06 5.66 -3.41
C PHE A 204 -3.31 6.16 -2.17
N TYR A 205 -2.27 5.46 -1.76
CA TYR A 205 -1.41 5.94 -0.67
C TYR A 205 -0.64 7.21 -1.05
N LEU A 206 -0.06 7.24 -2.27
CA LEU A 206 0.62 8.43 -2.79
C LEU A 206 -0.35 9.60 -2.93
N LEU A 207 -1.58 9.34 -3.40
CA LEU A 207 -2.63 10.36 -3.48
C LEU A 207 -2.95 10.93 -2.09
N ALA A 208 -3.10 10.07 -1.07
CA ALA A 208 -3.33 10.51 0.30
C ALA A 208 -2.19 11.42 0.81
N LYS A 209 -0.93 11.14 0.46
CA LYS A 209 0.21 12.01 0.81
C LYS A 209 0.20 13.36 0.11
N VAL A 210 -0.26 13.40 -1.15
CA VAL A 210 -0.46 14.67 -1.85
C VAL A 210 -1.59 15.48 -1.19
N GLU A 211 -2.68 14.82 -0.83
CA GLU A 211 -3.83 15.46 -0.15
C GLU A 211 -3.46 15.98 1.25
N GLU A 212 -2.62 15.25 1.98
CA GLU A 212 -2.04 15.69 3.26
C GLU A 212 -1.22 16.97 3.09
N ALA A 213 -0.32 17.01 2.11
CA ALA A 213 0.50 18.19 1.83
C ALA A 213 -0.32 19.38 1.30
N ALA A 214 -1.45 19.10 0.67
CA ALA A 214 -2.35 20.09 0.08
C ALA A 214 -3.59 20.36 0.94
N ASP A 215 -3.54 20.11 2.26
CA ASP A 215 -4.71 20.23 3.15
C ASP A 215 -5.44 21.58 3.04
N LYS A 216 -4.73 22.68 3.32
CA LYS A 216 -5.25 24.05 3.24
C LYS A 216 -5.65 24.46 1.80
N PRO A 217 -4.83 24.21 0.76
CA PRO A 217 -5.23 24.45 -0.63
C PRO A 217 -6.53 23.74 -1.05
N ILE A 218 -6.66 22.44 -0.75
CA ILE A 218 -7.84 21.65 -1.10
C ILE A 218 -9.07 22.19 -0.37
N TYR A 219 -8.94 22.50 0.93
CA TYR A 219 -10.04 23.05 1.71
C TYR A 219 -10.60 24.34 1.10
N ARG A 220 -9.72 25.24 0.68
CA ARG A 220 -10.13 26.48 -0.02
C ARG A 220 -10.79 26.19 -1.37
N TRP A 221 -10.26 25.25 -2.15
CA TRP A 221 -10.82 24.89 -3.46
C TRP A 221 -12.18 24.22 -3.37
N THR A 222 -12.45 23.48 -2.29
CA THR A 222 -13.74 22.87 -2.03
C THR A 222 -14.73 23.82 -1.36
N HIS A 223 -14.41 25.12 -1.27
CA HIS A 223 -15.21 26.13 -0.57
C HIS A 223 -15.48 25.74 0.89
N ASP A 224 -14.44 25.28 1.56
CA ASP A 224 -14.46 24.87 2.96
C ASP A 224 -15.43 23.70 3.22
N ILE A 225 -15.79 22.91 2.20
CA ILE A 225 -16.68 21.75 2.37
C ILE A 225 -15.90 20.56 2.94
N VAL A 226 -14.76 20.22 2.34
CA VAL A 226 -13.92 19.05 2.70
C VAL A 226 -12.44 19.42 2.58
N SER A 227 -11.64 19.11 3.60
CA SER A 227 -10.20 19.39 3.61
C SER A 227 -9.37 18.30 2.92
N GLY A 228 -8.13 18.62 2.57
CA GLY A 228 -7.22 17.61 2.02
C GLY A 228 -6.90 16.53 3.04
N HIS A 229 -6.83 16.84 4.34
CA HIS A 229 -6.59 15.86 5.39
C HIS A 229 -7.78 14.90 5.57
N THR A 230 -9.01 15.39 5.38
CA THR A 230 -10.19 14.51 5.32
C THR A 230 -10.10 13.56 4.12
N LEU A 231 -9.74 14.06 2.93
CA LEU A 231 -9.58 13.24 1.73
C LEU A 231 -8.44 12.21 1.89
N LYS A 232 -7.32 12.63 2.49
CA LYS A 232 -6.18 11.75 2.81
C LYS A 232 -6.65 10.50 3.54
N HIS A 233 -7.47 10.64 4.58
CA HIS A 233 -7.96 9.46 5.31
C HIS A 233 -8.78 8.54 4.41
N LEU A 234 -9.68 9.09 3.59
CA LEU A 234 -10.50 8.30 2.67
C LEU A 234 -9.65 7.60 1.61
N CYS A 235 -8.69 8.29 1.00
CA CYS A 235 -7.76 7.73 0.02
C CYS A 235 -6.84 6.67 0.66
N ALA A 236 -6.31 6.93 1.84
CA ALA A 236 -5.49 5.95 2.56
C ALA A 236 -6.32 4.72 2.99
N ALA A 237 -7.61 4.88 3.32
CA ALA A 237 -8.51 3.76 3.61
C ALA A 237 -8.81 2.88 2.39
N MET A 238 -8.60 3.39 1.17
CA MET A 238 -8.69 2.56 -0.03
C MET A 238 -7.56 1.53 -0.13
N VAL A 239 -6.41 1.75 0.51
CA VAL A 239 -5.28 0.79 0.55
C VAL A 239 -5.74 -0.57 1.07
N PRO A 240 -6.25 -0.71 2.30
CA PRO A 240 -6.75 -2.00 2.78
C PRO A 240 -7.97 -2.49 1.98
N VAL A 241 -8.78 -1.62 1.35
CA VAL A 241 -9.89 -2.06 0.48
C VAL A 241 -9.37 -2.79 -0.75
N PHE A 242 -8.42 -2.21 -1.49
CA PHE A 242 -7.84 -2.85 -2.67
C PHE A 242 -7.13 -4.15 -2.29
N LEU A 243 -6.39 -4.18 -1.20
CA LEU A 243 -5.75 -5.41 -0.73
C LEU A 243 -6.79 -6.47 -0.32
N THR A 244 -7.90 -6.08 0.31
CA THR A 244 -9.00 -7.01 0.63
C THR A 244 -9.65 -7.59 -0.63
N LEU A 245 -9.88 -6.75 -1.65
CA LEU A 245 -10.42 -7.20 -2.94
C LEU A 245 -9.45 -8.14 -3.67
N MET A 246 -8.15 -7.85 -3.60
CA MET A 246 -7.10 -8.73 -4.11
C MET A 246 -7.17 -10.09 -3.40
N LEU A 247 -7.18 -10.11 -2.07
CA LEU A 247 -7.27 -11.34 -1.28
C LEU A 247 -8.53 -12.16 -1.56
N ALA A 248 -9.68 -11.51 -1.73
CA ALA A 248 -10.94 -12.18 -2.01
C ALA A 248 -10.98 -12.82 -3.40
N LYS A 249 -10.28 -12.23 -4.39
CA LYS A 249 -10.32 -12.67 -5.79
C LYS A 249 -9.13 -13.53 -6.20
N ARG A 250 -8.03 -13.48 -5.46
CA ARG A 250 -6.78 -14.11 -5.87
C ARG A 250 -6.86 -15.64 -5.93
N THR A 251 -6.03 -16.18 -6.81
CA THR A 251 -5.70 -17.59 -6.97
C THR A 251 -4.19 -17.71 -7.13
N ILE A 252 -3.64 -18.91 -7.00
CA ILE A 252 -2.23 -19.15 -7.30
C ILE A 252 -1.99 -18.85 -8.79
N GLU A 253 -0.91 -18.13 -9.09
CA GLU A 253 -0.45 -17.83 -10.45
C GLU A 253 0.52 -18.94 -10.91
N PRO A 254 0.10 -19.86 -11.79
CA PRO A 254 0.94 -21.00 -12.19
C PRO A 254 2.13 -20.57 -13.04
N ASP A 255 1.94 -19.59 -13.92
CA ASP A 255 2.92 -19.24 -14.95
C ASP A 255 4.01 -18.28 -14.44
N ARG A 256 3.84 -17.72 -13.23
CA ARG A 256 4.78 -16.79 -12.58
C ARG A 256 5.33 -15.76 -13.55
N VAL A 257 4.45 -15.03 -14.22
CA VAL A 257 4.81 -13.95 -15.15
C VAL A 257 4.72 -12.59 -14.45
N SER A 258 5.75 -11.77 -14.57
CA SER A 258 5.75 -10.39 -14.01
C SER A 258 4.84 -9.46 -14.82
N LEU A 259 4.35 -8.37 -14.19
CA LEU A 259 3.56 -7.35 -14.89
C LEU A 259 4.35 -6.72 -16.04
N LEU A 260 5.65 -6.51 -15.86
CA LEU A 260 6.53 -6.00 -16.92
C LEU A 260 6.56 -6.92 -18.14
N GLN A 261 6.64 -8.24 -17.94
CA GLN A 261 6.61 -9.21 -19.03
C GLN A 261 5.24 -9.24 -19.71
N MET A 262 4.15 -9.25 -18.94
CA MET A 262 2.79 -9.20 -19.48
C MET A 262 2.57 -7.97 -20.36
N TRP A 263 3.00 -6.79 -19.88
CA TRP A 263 2.90 -5.57 -20.66
C TRP A 263 3.75 -5.65 -21.93
N LYS A 264 5.00 -6.12 -21.85
CA LYS A 264 5.86 -6.29 -23.04
C LYS A 264 5.23 -7.20 -24.10
N ILE A 265 4.58 -8.28 -23.69
CA ILE A 265 3.86 -9.19 -24.60
C ILE A 265 2.69 -8.45 -25.24
N SER A 266 1.83 -7.81 -24.43
CA SER A 266 0.67 -7.05 -24.91
C SER A 266 1.05 -5.93 -25.89
N TRP A 267 2.15 -5.20 -25.62
CA TRP A 267 2.67 -4.17 -26.53
C TRP A 267 3.15 -4.75 -27.86
N ARG A 268 3.79 -5.93 -27.86
CA ARG A 268 4.20 -6.62 -29.10
C ARG A 268 3.01 -7.13 -29.91
N GLU A 269 2.02 -7.71 -29.24
CA GLU A 269 0.79 -8.19 -29.89
C GLU A 269 0.01 -7.05 -30.53
N ARG A 270 -0.12 -5.92 -29.84
CA ARG A 270 -0.78 -4.71 -30.37
C ARG A 270 -0.03 -4.15 -31.58
N GLY A 271 1.31 -4.08 -31.52
CA GLY A 271 2.13 -3.68 -32.67
C GLY A 271 2.06 -4.64 -33.87
N SER A 272 1.84 -5.93 -33.62
CA SER A 272 1.64 -6.93 -34.68
C SER A 272 0.22 -6.91 -35.27
N GLN A 273 -0.80 -6.50 -34.51
CA GLN A 273 -2.14 -6.28 -35.03
C GLN A 273 -2.19 -5.05 -35.94
N ASP A 274 -1.51 -3.96 -35.55
CA ASP A 274 -1.41 -2.73 -36.36
C ASP A 274 -0.56 -2.92 -37.63
N SER A 275 0.34 -3.91 -37.69
CA SER A 275 1.10 -4.24 -38.91
C SER A 275 0.35 -5.17 -39.88
N ASN A 276 -0.68 -5.88 -39.41
CA ASN A 276 -1.44 -6.87 -40.19
C ASN A 276 -2.77 -6.34 -40.73
N THR A 277 -3.12 -5.07 -40.48
CA THR A 277 -4.20 -4.34 -41.16
C THR A 277 -3.75 -3.91 -42.56
N VAL A 278 -3.49 -4.88 -43.44
CA VAL A 278 -3.52 -4.65 -44.89
C VAL A 278 -4.99 -4.69 -45.30
N ASP A 279 -5.49 -3.58 -45.85
CA ASP A 279 -6.82 -3.47 -46.46
C ASP A 279 -7.08 -4.63 -47.43
N VAL A 280 -7.79 -5.66 -46.98
CA VAL A 280 -8.35 -6.66 -47.88
C VAL A 280 -9.62 -6.06 -48.46
N LYS A 281 -9.47 -5.33 -49.57
CA LYS A 281 -10.59 -5.02 -50.48
C LYS A 281 -11.13 -6.34 -51.03
N TYR A 282 -12.31 -6.73 -50.57
CA TYR A 282 -13.09 -7.78 -51.21
C TYR A 282 -13.79 -7.20 -52.44
N ASP A 283 -13.23 -7.43 -53.63
CA ASP A 283 -13.96 -7.25 -54.88
C ASP A 283 -14.97 -8.38 -55.03
N TYR A 284 -16.26 -8.06 -54.88
CA TYR A 284 -17.34 -8.97 -55.20
C TYR A 284 -17.50 -9.08 -56.72
N ALA A 285 -17.04 -10.18 -57.30
CA ALA A 285 -17.41 -10.55 -58.66
C ALA A 285 -18.87 -11.02 -58.67
N ALA A 286 -19.74 -10.27 -59.34
CA ALA A 286 -21.12 -10.66 -59.60
C ALA A 286 -21.13 -11.90 -60.52
N VAL A 287 -21.67 -13.02 -60.04
CA VAL A 287 -21.90 -14.23 -60.83
C VAL A 287 -23.27 -14.11 -61.50
N SER A 288 -23.27 -14.07 -62.83
CA SER A 288 -24.47 -14.12 -63.67
C SER A 288 -25.16 -15.48 -63.55
N THR A 289 -26.43 -15.47 -63.18
CA THR A 289 -27.32 -16.63 -63.25
C THR A 289 -27.67 -16.95 -64.70
N THR A 290 -27.28 -18.14 -65.17
CA THR A 290 -27.92 -18.79 -66.31
C THR A 290 -28.46 -20.13 -65.84
N SER A 291 -29.78 -20.18 -65.73
CA SER A 291 -30.60 -21.38 -65.66
C SER A 291 -30.56 -22.11 -66.99
N GLU A 292 -30.37 -23.43 -66.99
CA GLU A 292 -30.96 -24.28 -68.02
C GLU A 292 -31.13 -25.73 -67.55
N GLN A 293 -32.25 -26.28 -67.99
CA GLN A 293 -32.88 -27.54 -67.61
C GLN A 293 -32.20 -28.74 -68.27
N GLN A 294 -32.07 -29.86 -67.54
CA GLN A 294 -32.63 -31.18 -67.89
C GLN A 294 -32.43 -32.19 -66.76
#